data_AF-A0A384JPK8-F1
#
_entry.id   AF-A0A384JPK8-F1
#
_cell.length_a   1.000
_cell.length_b   1.000
_cell.length_c   1.000
_cell.angle_alpha   90.00
_cell.angle_beta   90.00
_cell.angle_gamma   90.00
#
_symmetry.space_group_name_H-M   'P 1'
#
loop_
_entity.id
_entity.type
_entity.pdbx_description
1 polymer ?
#
loop_
_entity_poly.entity_id
_entity_poly.type
_entity_poly.pdbx_seq_one_letter_code
_entity_poly.pdbx_strand_id
1 'polypeptide(L)'
;MKFNTLALNFSFCLVVLFGSVHADEMGHANADASLEGEFAREFRGVWGRALSNLQIFTGSLGGVSADPITNSGDHSRPYMVAGDTFPAFTDAISRSCANQNNKCADAANNPAKAAADLSVEGCQTQESSCIAAGATATQTNFQVLTSSNAEFDFICDS
;
A
#
# COMPACT_ATOMS: atom_id res chain seq x y z
N MET A 1 -24.12 47.42 -14.06
CA MET A 1 -24.21 46.89 -15.45
C MET A 1 -23.11 47.52 -16.29
N LYS A 2 -22.18 46.71 -16.82
CA LYS A 2 -21.71 46.76 -18.22
C LYS A 2 -20.52 45.81 -18.39
N PHE A 3 -20.83 44.66 -18.99
CA PHE A 3 -19.90 43.76 -19.63
C PHE A 3 -19.26 44.49 -20.83
N ASN A 4 -17.95 44.35 -21.02
CA ASN A 4 -17.31 44.73 -22.27
C ASN A 4 -16.58 43.52 -22.85
N THR A 5 -17.31 42.81 -23.70
CA THR A 5 -16.80 41.88 -24.70
C THR A 5 -16.23 42.70 -25.85
N LEU A 6 -15.00 42.42 -26.28
CA LEU A 6 -14.52 42.77 -27.62
C LEU A 6 -13.63 41.65 -28.14
N ALA A 7 -14.22 40.85 -29.02
CA ALA A 7 -13.59 39.82 -29.80
C ALA A 7 -12.67 40.46 -30.85
N LEU A 8 -11.46 39.95 -31.00
CA LEU A 8 -10.62 40.19 -32.17
C LEU A 8 -10.11 38.83 -32.68
N ASN A 9 -10.81 38.33 -33.69
CA ASN A 9 -10.34 37.29 -34.59
C ASN A 9 -9.20 37.87 -35.44
N PHE A 10 -8.03 37.24 -35.43
CA PHE A 10 -7.06 37.39 -36.52
C PHE A 10 -6.53 36.02 -36.94
N SER A 11 -6.88 35.67 -38.17
CA SER A 11 -6.54 34.44 -38.87
C SER A 11 -5.19 34.57 -39.57
N PHE A 12 -4.42 33.47 -39.51
CA PHE A 12 -3.44 32.99 -40.49
C PHE A 12 -2.14 33.80 -40.76
N CYS A 13 -0.98 33.17 -40.50
CA CYS A 13 -0.12 32.50 -41.49
C CYS A 13 1.38 32.57 -41.14
N LEU A 14 2.06 31.40 -41.08
CA LEU A 14 3.49 31.09 -41.37
C LEU A 14 4.58 31.92 -40.62
N VAL A 15 5.60 31.33 -40.01
CA VAL A 15 6.81 30.81 -40.68
C VAL A 15 7.52 29.79 -39.79
N VAL A 16 7.74 28.60 -40.34
CA VAL A 16 8.68 27.58 -39.84
C VAL A 16 10.08 27.99 -40.28
N LEU A 17 11.02 28.18 -39.34
CA LEU A 17 12.45 28.24 -39.63
C LEU A 17 13.14 27.00 -39.07
N PHE A 18 13.66 26.21 -40.00
CA PHE A 18 14.54 25.08 -39.80
C PHE A 18 15.96 25.55 -39.44
N GLY A 19 16.61 24.84 -38.51
CA GLY A 19 18.04 24.91 -38.24
C GLY A 19 18.57 23.52 -37.84
N SER A 20 19.20 22.84 -38.81
CA SER A 20 20.03 21.62 -38.76
C SER A 20 21.29 21.82 -37.86
N VAL A 21 22.05 20.87 -37.29
CA VAL A 21 22.16 19.39 -37.22
C VAL A 21 23.27 19.09 -36.18
N HIS A 22 23.10 18.08 -35.31
CA HIS A 22 24.17 17.14 -34.96
C HIS A 22 23.53 15.84 -34.46
N ALA A 23 23.67 14.77 -35.23
CA ALA A 23 23.46 13.42 -34.78
C ALA A 23 24.82 12.88 -34.32
N ASP A 24 24.92 12.44 -33.07
CA ASP A 24 25.88 11.43 -32.64
C ASP A 24 25.15 10.48 -31.68
N GLU A 25 25.31 9.19 -31.94
CA GLU A 25 24.58 8.04 -31.44
C GLU A 25 24.35 7.99 -29.93
N MET A 26 23.09 7.79 -29.50
CA MET A 26 22.77 7.02 -28.29
C MET A 26 21.52 6.17 -28.53
N GLY A 27 21.74 4.87 -28.73
CA GLY A 27 20.88 3.75 -28.32
C GLY A 27 19.38 3.80 -28.61
N HIS A 28 18.94 2.95 -29.54
CA HIS A 28 17.55 2.50 -29.65
C HIS A 28 17.00 2.02 -28.30
N ALA A 29 15.98 2.70 -27.77
CA ALA A 29 14.98 2.09 -26.91
C ALA A 29 13.66 2.87 -27.03
N ASN A 30 12.88 2.43 -28.01
CA ASN A 30 11.42 2.32 -28.02
C ASN A 30 10.65 3.32 -27.13
N ALA A 31 9.99 4.27 -27.78
CA ALA A 31 8.97 5.11 -27.19
C ALA A 31 7.72 4.28 -26.83
N ASP A 32 7.73 3.66 -25.64
CA ASP A 32 6.57 3.02 -25.01
C ASP A 32 6.74 2.95 -23.49
N ALA A 33 6.76 4.08 -22.79
CA ALA A 33 6.98 4.09 -21.34
C ALA A 33 6.30 5.25 -20.61
N SER A 34 5.16 5.74 -21.10
CA SER A 34 4.49 6.90 -20.48
C SER A 34 3.03 6.69 -20.07
N LEU A 35 2.39 5.58 -20.43
CA LEU A 35 1.00 5.26 -20.04
C LEU A 35 0.88 4.16 -18.99
N GLU A 36 1.91 3.31 -18.83
CA GLU A 36 1.95 2.20 -17.86
C GLU A 36 2.37 2.64 -16.43
N GLY A 37 2.82 3.88 -16.27
CA GLY A 37 3.40 4.38 -15.00
C GLY A 37 2.38 4.81 -13.94
N GLU A 38 1.14 5.12 -14.32
CA GLU A 38 0.13 5.62 -13.38
C GLU A 38 -0.70 4.51 -12.73
N PHE A 39 -1.08 3.48 -13.50
CA PHE A 39 -1.82 2.33 -12.98
C PHE A 39 -0.97 1.46 -12.04
N ALA A 40 0.32 1.25 -12.36
CA ALA A 40 1.22 0.44 -11.54
C ALA A 40 1.58 1.06 -10.18
N ARG A 41 1.44 2.39 -10.04
CA ARG A 41 1.68 3.09 -8.76
C ARG A 41 0.48 3.00 -7.82
N GLU A 42 -0.74 3.10 -8.35
CA GLU A 42 -1.98 2.91 -7.58
C GLU A 42 -2.20 1.44 -7.19
N PHE A 43 -1.95 0.50 -8.12
CA PHE A 43 -2.03 -0.94 -7.81
C PHE A 43 -1.00 -1.35 -6.75
N ARG A 44 0.25 -0.88 -6.81
CA ARG A 44 1.25 -1.25 -5.79
C ARG A 44 1.04 -0.57 -4.43
N GLY A 45 0.41 0.61 -4.38
CA GLY A 45 0.23 1.35 -3.13
C GLY A 45 -0.76 0.70 -2.17
N VAL A 46 -1.91 0.25 -2.69
CA VAL A 46 -3.02 -0.33 -1.89
C VAL A 46 -3.01 -1.86 -2.00
N TRP A 47 -2.92 -2.41 -3.21
CA TRP A 47 -2.89 -3.86 -3.39
C TRP A 47 -1.53 -4.46 -3.01
N GLY A 48 -0.42 -3.79 -3.31
CA GLY A 48 0.92 -4.25 -2.89
C GLY A 48 1.07 -4.45 -1.38
N ARG A 49 0.38 -3.64 -0.57
CA ARG A 49 0.30 -3.82 0.88
C ARG A 49 -0.54 -5.03 1.23
N ALA A 50 -1.75 -5.16 0.71
CA ALA A 50 -2.60 -6.33 0.95
C ALA A 50 -1.92 -7.66 0.52
N LEU A 51 -1.06 -7.61 -0.50
CA LEU A 51 -0.28 -8.76 -0.96
C LEU A 51 0.86 -9.16 0.00
N SER A 52 1.33 -8.23 0.84
CA SER A 52 2.51 -8.44 1.71
C SER A 52 2.19 -8.36 3.20
N ASN A 53 1.16 -7.62 3.59
CA ASN A 53 0.75 -7.35 4.96
C ASN A 53 -0.77 -7.14 5.06
N LEU A 54 -1.45 -8.03 5.77
CA LEU A 54 -2.89 -7.93 6.05
C LEU A 54 -3.22 -7.15 7.33
N GLN A 55 -2.22 -6.66 8.07
CA GLN A 55 -2.45 -5.76 9.20
C GLN A 55 -2.78 -4.35 8.70
N ILE A 56 -4.01 -3.90 8.94
CA ILE A 56 -4.52 -2.61 8.47
C ILE A 56 -4.49 -1.52 9.54
N PHE A 57 -4.27 -1.87 10.81
CA PHE A 57 -4.18 -0.90 11.88
C PHE A 57 -2.84 -0.15 11.82
N THR A 58 -2.90 1.18 11.82
CA THR A 58 -1.72 2.07 11.69
C THR A 58 -1.40 2.86 12.94
N GLY A 59 -2.25 2.79 13.98
CA GLY A 59 -1.99 3.45 15.26
C GLY A 59 -0.71 2.91 15.90
N SER A 60 0.08 3.78 16.52
CA SER A 60 1.41 3.44 17.04
C SER A 60 1.79 4.25 18.29
N LEU A 61 1.07 4.01 19.40
CA LEU A 61 1.32 4.71 20.66
C LEU A 61 2.72 4.36 21.16
N GLY A 62 3.47 5.36 21.61
CA GLY A 62 4.89 5.18 21.96
C GLY A 62 5.79 4.80 20.78
N GLY A 63 5.34 5.01 19.54
CA GLY A 63 6.07 4.64 18.33
C GLY A 63 6.06 3.13 18.03
N VAL A 64 5.15 2.38 18.65
CA VAL A 64 5.05 0.92 18.51
C VAL A 64 3.91 0.55 17.56
N SER A 65 4.24 0.10 16.36
CA SER A 65 3.25 -0.41 15.39
C SER A 65 2.98 -1.90 15.61
N ALA A 66 1.80 -2.35 15.16
CA ALA A 66 1.45 -3.76 15.13
C ALA A 66 2.32 -4.55 14.13
N ASP A 67 2.60 -5.81 14.47
CA ASP A 67 3.42 -6.67 13.62
C ASP A 67 2.68 -6.98 12.30
N PRO A 68 3.38 -7.04 11.16
CA PRO A 68 2.72 -7.37 9.90
C PRO A 68 2.18 -8.80 9.92
N ILE A 69 1.03 -9.00 9.25
CA ILE A 69 0.46 -10.31 8.98
C ILE A 69 0.86 -10.69 7.56
N THR A 70 1.82 -11.59 7.45
CA THR A 70 2.46 -11.97 6.18
C THR A 70 2.08 -13.39 5.78
N ASN A 71 2.30 -13.75 4.52
CA ASN A 71 2.06 -15.11 4.06
C ASN A 71 3.17 -16.03 4.58
N SER A 72 2.80 -17.11 5.28
CA SER A 72 3.76 -18.09 5.81
C SER A 72 4.35 -19.02 4.74
N GLY A 73 3.67 -19.18 3.60
CA GLY A 73 3.93 -20.22 2.60
C GLY A 73 3.34 -21.60 2.94
N ASP A 74 2.78 -21.80 4.13
CA ASP A 74 2.12 -23.04 4.55
C ASP A 74 0.60 -22.92 4.34
N HIS A 75 0.05 -23.72 3.44
CA HIS A 75 -1.39 -23.71 3.13
C HIS A 75 -2.28 -24.05 4.35
N SER A 76 -1.79 -24.82 5.30
CA SER A 76 -2.54 -25.17 6.52
C SER A 76 -2.53 -24.07 7.56
N ARG A 77 -1.55 -23.16 7.50
CA ARG A 77 -1.32 -22.06 8.44
C ARG A 77 -0.85 -20.81 7.70
N PRO A 78 -1.66 -20.23 6.80
CA PRO A 78 -1.19 -19.27 5.80
C PRO A 78 -0.79 -17.91 6.39
N TYR A 79 -1.20 -17.58 7.61
CA TYR A 79 -0.91 -16.30 8.24
C TYR A 79 0.32 -16.40 9.14
N MET A 80 1.26 -15.47 9.04
CA MET A 80 2.45 -15.40 9.88
C MET A 80 2.58 -14.03 10.54
N VAL A 81 2.85 -14.03 11.85
CA VAL A 81 3.08 -12.84 12.67
C VAL A 81 4.29 -13.08 13.55
N ALA A 82 5.35 -12.29 13.37
CA ALA A 82 6.59 -12.40 14.16
C ALA A 82 7.17 -13.83 14.26
N GLY A 83 6.99 -14.65 13.22
CA GLY A 83 7.45 -16.04 13.15
C GLY A 83 6.43 -17.09 13.62
N ASP A 84 5.37 -16.69 14.33
CA ASP A 84 4.25 -17.58 14.65
C ASP A 84 3.30 -17.68 13.45
N THR A 85 2.87 -18.91 13.10
CA THR A 85 1.89 -19.12 12.02
C THR A 85 0.49 -19.43 12.56
N PHE A 86 -0.56 -19.10 11.81
CA PHE A 86 -1.96 -19.26 12.22
C PHE A 86 -2.81 -19.80 11.07
N PRO A 87 -3.81 -20.65 11.37
CA PRO A 87 -4.77 -21.13 10.37
C PRO A 87 -5.83 -20.08 10.01
N ALA A 88 -6.13 -19.13 10.91
CA ALA A 88 -7.16 -18.12 10.74
C ALA A 88 -6.60 -16.69 10.84
N PHE A 89 -7.13 -15.80 10.01
CA PHE A 89 -6.77 -14.38 10.00
C PHE A 89 -7.09 -13.69 11.33
N THR A 90 -8.21 -14.06 11.96
CA THR A 90 -8.62 -13.51 13.26
C THR A 90 -7.58 -13.77 14.34
N ASP A 91 -7.01 -14.98 14.37
CA ASP A 91 -5.97 -15.34 15.34
C ASP A 91 -4.67 -14.56 15.08
N ALA A 92 -4.33 -14.37 13.80
CA ALA A 92 -3.17 -13.57 13.40
C ALA A 92 -3.35 -12.08 13.76
N ILE A 93 -4.53 -11.49 13.55
CA ILE A 93 -4.85 -10.13 14.00
C ILE A 93 -4.72 -10.03 15.51
N SER A 94 -5.33 -10.93 16.27
CA SER A 94 -5.23 -10.93 17.73
C SER A 94 -3.77 -11.04 18.18
N ARG A 95 -2.95 -11.90 17.57
CA ARG A 95 -1.53 -11.99 17.88
C ARG A 95 -0.78 -10.69 17.55
N SER A 96 -1.01 -10.12 16.38
CA SER A 96 -0.36 -8.88 15.93
C SER A 96 -0.66 -7.70 16.86
N CYS A 97 -1.92 -7.54 17.27
CA CYS A 97 -2.34 -6.51 18.23
C CYS A 97 -1.82 -6.77 19.65
N ALA A 98 -1.80 -8.02 20.11
CA ALA A 98 -1.24 -8.36 21.42
C ALA A 98 0.27 -8.10 21.47
N ASN A 99 1.00 -8.42 20.40
CA ASN A 99 2.43 -8.10 20.30
C ASN A 99 2.67 -6.58 20.34
N GLN A 100 1.80 -5.79 19.70
CA GLN A 100 1.83 -4.34 19.79
C GLN A 100 1.65 -3.87 21.24
N ASN A 101 0.64 -4.38 21.94
CA ASN A 101 0.35 -4.01 23.31
C ASN A 101 1.54 -4.30 24.23
N ASN A 102 2.13 -5.50 24.14
CA ASN A 102 3.29 -5.87 24.94
C ASN A 102 4.48 -4.91 24.71
N LYS A 103 4.82 -4.65 23.44
CA LYS A 103 5.91 -3.71 23.10
C LYS A 103 5.59 -2.27 23.55
N CYS A 104 4.34 -1.86 23.46
CA CYS A 104 3.86 -0.55 23.92
C CYS A 104 3.94 -0.45 25.44
N ALA A 105 3.50 -1.48 26.17
CA ALA A 105 3.58 -1.54 27.63
C ALA A 105 5.04 -1.56 28.11
N ASP A 106 5.93 -2.28 27.42
CA ASP A 106 7.37 -2.24 27.68
C ASP A 106 7.95 -0.83 27.48
N ALA A 107 7.49 -0.10 26.45
CA ALA A 107 7.88 1.29 26.24
C ALA A 107 7.33 2.22 27.33
N ALA A 108 6.07 2.03 27.76
CA ALA A 108 5.43 2.80 28.83
C ALA A 108 6.11 2.58 30.19
N ASN A 109 6.59 1.37 30.45
CA ASN A 109 7.33 1.02 31.66
C ASN A 109 8.80 1.44 31.61
N ASN A 110 9.30 1.92 30.46
CA ASN A 110 10.68 2.34 30.31
C ASN A 110 10.84 3.84 30.68
N PRO A 111 11.57 4.18 31.75
CA PRO A 111 11.75 5.57 32.18
C PRO A 111 12.44 6.45 31.13
N ALA A 112 13.21 5.87 30.20
CA ALA A 112 13.84 6.61 29.10
C ALA A 112 12.90 6.91 27.92
N LYS A 113 11.70 6.33 27.90
CA LYS A 113 10.69 6.51 26.86
C LYS A 113 9.40 7.16 27.39
N ALA A 114 9.41 7.65 28.62
CA ALA A 114 8.26 8.29 29.23
C ALA A 114 7.75 9.45 28.37
N ALA A 115 6.49 9.37 27.98
CA ALA A 115 5.75 10.42 27.29
C ALA A 115 4.40 10.62 27.99
N ALA A 116 3.85 11.83 27.92
CA ALA A 116 2.64 12.19 28.69
C ALA A 116 1.41 11.34 28.33
N ASP A 117 1.35 10.84 27.10
CA ASP A 117 0.28 10.03 26.52
C ASP A 117 0.59 8.53 26.51
N LEU A 118 1.82 8.12 26.84
CA LEU A 118 2.24 6.73 26.85
C LEU A 118 2.00 6.10 28.22
N SER A 119 0.92 5.33 28.33
CA SER A 119 0.58 4.53 29.51
C SER A 119 0.18 3.11 29.12
N VAL A 120 0.30 2.16 30.05
CA VAL A 120 -0.14 0.77 29.82
C VAL A 120 -1.64 0.72 29.48
N GLU A 121 -2.46 1.56 30.11
CA GLU A 121 -3.89 1.68 29.78
C GLU A 121 -4.12 2.22 28.36
N GLY A 122 -3.31 3.19 27.92
CA GLY A 122 -3.31 3.68 26.54
C GLY A 122 -2.96 2.58 25.53
N CYS A 123 -1.98 1.73 25.88
CA CYS A 123 -1.62 0.57 25.06
C CYS A 123 -2.76 -0.45 24.93
N GLN A 124 -3.49 -0.73 26.01
CA GLN A 124 -4.67 -1.61 25.99
C GLN A 124 -5.83 -1.03 25.18
N THR A 125 -6.02 0.29 25.25
CA THR A 125 -7.01 1.00 24.42
C THR A 125 -6.63 0.92 22.93
N GLN A 126 -5.33 1.05 22.64
CA GLN A 126 -4.82 0.85 21.29
C GLN A 126 -5.00 -0.59 20.80
N GLU A 127 -4.76 -1.60 21.64
CA GLU A 127 -4.99 -3.01 21.30
C GLU A 127 -6.45 -3.26 20.90
N SER A 128 -7.40 -2.74 21.70
CA SER A 128 -8.84 -2.85 21.39
C SER A 128 -9.18 -2.20 20.06
N SER A 129 -8.57 -1.05 19.75
CA SER A 129 -8.74 -0.36 18.47
C SER A 129 -8.12 -1.14 17.31
N CYS A 130 -6.97 -1.79 17.54
CA CYS A 130 -6.30 -2.65 16.56
C CYS A 130 -7.15 -3.86 16.20
N ILE A 131 -7.72 -4.55 17.20
CA ILE A 131 -8.61 -5.69 16.99
C ILE A 131 -9.88 -5.25 16.26
N ALA A 132 -10.48 -4.12 16.67
CA ALA A 132 -11.66 -3.57 16.01
C ALA A 132 -11.40 -3.22 14.55
N ALA A 133 -10.24 -2.63 14.24
CA ALA A 133 -9.84 -2.37 12.86
C ALA A 133 -9.73 -3.68 12.07
N GLY A 134 -9.05 -4.69 12.61
CA GLY A 134 -8.94 -6.01 11.98
C GLY A 134 -10.29 -6.68 11.69
N ALA A 135 -11.30 -6.46 12.54
CA ALA A 135 -12.67 -6.94 12.30
C ALA A 135 -13.37 -6.25 11.10
N THR A 136 -12.91 -5.06 10.70
CA THR A 136 -13.42 -4.33 9.53
C THR A 136 -12.59 -4.57 8.25
N ALA A 137 -11.56 -5.41 8.33
CA ALA A 137 -10.68 -5.68 7.18
C ALA A 137 -11.46 -6.33 6.03
N THR A 138 -11.38 -5.72 4.85
CA THR A 138 -12.01 -6.22 3.62
C THR A 138 -11.18 -7.30 2.94
N GLN A 139 -9.86 -7.30 3.16
CA GLN A 139 -8.94 -8.33 2.70
C GLN A 139 -8.39 -9.08 3.90
N THR A 140 -8.78 -10.36 4.01
CA THR A 140 -8.38 -11.24 5.11
C THR A 140 -7.59 -12.45 4.65
N ASN A 141 -7.31 -12.57 3.35
CA ASN A 141 -6.53 -13.65 2.76
C ASN A 141 -5.44 -13.10 1.84
N PHE A 142 -4.40 -13.88 1.56
CA PHE A 142 -3.39 -13.49 0.57
C PHE A 142 -3.91 -13.83 -0.82
N GLN A 143 -4.10 -12.80 -1.66
CA GLN A 143 -4.41 -13.02 -3.07
C GLN A 143 -3.16 -13.63 -3.71
N VAL A 144 -3.26 -14.89 -4.15
CA VAL A 144 -2.24 -15.46 -5.03
C VAL A 144 -2.41 -14.76 -6.37
N LEU A 145 -1.58 -13.75 -6.62
CA LEU A 145 -1.37 -13.29 -7.99
C LEU A 145 -0.61 -14.40 -8.70
N THR A 146 -1.34 -15.39 -9.22
CA THR A 146 -0.84 -16.13 -10.35
C THR A 146 -0.64 -15.08 -11.43
N SER A 147 0.60 -14.70 -11.70
CA SER A 147 0.89 -13.89 -12.88
C SER A 147 0.42 -14.75 -14.05
N SER A 148 -0.75 -14.44 -14.61
CA SER A 148 -1.22 -15.02 -15.85
C SER A 148 -0.36 -14.45 -16.98
N ASN A 149 0.93 -14.77 -17.00
CA ASN A 149 1.81 -14.52 -18.12
C ASN A 149 2.03 -15.81 -18.92
N ALA A 150 0.92 -16.53 -19.19
CA ALA A 150 0.81 -17.50 -20.28
C ALA A 150 -0.62 -17.94 -20.69
N GLU A 151 -1.73 -17.45 -20.10
CA GLU A 151 -3.07 -17.99 -20.42
C GLU A 151 -4.18 -16.90 -20.48
N PHE A 152 -4.32 -16.27 -21.64
CA PHE A 152 -5.64 -15.85 -22.16
C PHE A 152 -6.25 -17.00 -22.98
N ASP A 153 -6.28 -18.23 -22.44
CA ASP A 153 -6.78 -19.42 -23.19
C ASP A 153 -7.95 -20.15 -22.50
N PHE A 154 -8.49 -19.65 -21.38
CA PHE A 154 -9.50 -20.41 -20.64
C PHE A 154 -10.98 -20.00 -20.84
N ILE A 155 -11.31 -18.90 -21.51
CA ILE A 155 -12.74 -18.57 -21.73
C ILE A 155 -12.95 -17.96 -23.12
N CYS A 156 -13.13 -18.82 -24.13
CA CYS A 156 -14.20 -18.73 -25.15
C CYS A 156 -14.04 -19.85 -26.21
N ASP A 157 -14.15 -21.12 -25.81
CA ASP A 157 -14.61 -22.19 -26.71
C ASP A 157 -15.49 -23.19 -25.94
N SER A 158 -16.80 -22.97 -26.04
CA SER A 158 -17.90 -23.96 -26.14
C SER A 158 -19.23 -23.24 -26.04
#